data_AF-A0A653KA41-F1
#
_entry.id   AF-A0A653KA41-F1
#
_cell.length_a   1.000
_cell.length_b   1.000
_cell.length_c   1.000
_cell.angle_alpha   90.00
_cell.angle_beta   90.00
_cell.angle_gamma   90.00
#
_symmetry.space_group_name_H-M   'P 1'
#
loop_
_entity.id
_entity.type
_entity.pdbx_description
1 polymer ?
#
loop_
_entity_poly.entity_id
_entity_poly.type
_entity_poly.pdbx_seq_one_letter_code
_entity_poly.pdbx_strand_id
1 'polypeptide(L)'
;MTDFNNLTYESTTSTLIAWTVILLGFIAGIAFILLFGQVEARNEDLDIVYEWSGKIIAIGIAIIANALLFGYLLLKISSLLKYHERKIERT
;
A
#
# COMPACT_ATOMS: atom_id res chain seq x y z
N MET A 1 30.71 15.40 -9.59
CA MET A 1 30.27 14.14 -10.26
C MET A 1 29.67 13.13 -9.28
N THR A 2 29.97 13.19 -7.98
CA THR A 2 29.41 12.30 -6.94
C THR A 2 27.97 12.64 -6.53
N ASP A 3 27.60 13.92 -6.41
CA ASP A 3 26.26 14.34 -5.97
C ASP A 3 25.14 13.97 -6.95
N PHE A 4 25.43 14.01 -8.26
CA PHE A 4 24.48 13.65 -9.31
C PHE A 4 24.09 12.17 -9.25
N ASN A 5 25.08 11.31 -9.02
CA ASN A 5 24.86 9.87 -8.88
C ASN A 5 24.05 9.54 -7.61
N ASN A 6 24.28 10.26 -6.52
CA ASN A 6 23.51 10.09 -5.28
C ASN A 6 22.05 10.50 -5.43
N LEU A 7 21.77 11.65 -6.07
CA LEU A 7 20.39 12.08 -6.30
C LEU A 7 19.62 11.09 -7.18
N THR A 8 20.20 10.67 -8.31
CA THR A 8 19.55 9.70 -9.23
C THR A 8 19.26 8.35 -8.54
N TYR A 9 20.11 7.97 -7.58
CA TYR A 9 19.91 6.80 -6.73
C TYR A 9 18.77 7.01 -5.72
N GLU A 10 18.66 8.19 -5.10
CA GLU A 10 17.59 8.53 -4.16
C GLU A 10 16.20 8.52 -4.81
N SER A 11 16.04 9.14 -5.99
CA SER A 11 14.75 9.14 -6.68
C SER A 11 14.30 7.74 -7.08
N THR A 12 15.23 6.93 -7.60
CA THR A 12 14.96 5.53 -7.99
C THR A 12 14.63 4.66 -6.77
N THR A 13 15.39 4.79 -5.69
CA THR A 13 15.17 4.06 -4.43
C THR A 13 13.82 4.43 -3.81
N SER A 14 13.46 5.71 -3.81
CA SER A 14 12.17 6.19 -3.30
C SER A 14 10.99 5.62 -4.10
N THR A 15 11.09 5.53 -5.43
CA THR A 15 10.07 4.86 -6.27
C THR A 15 9.94 3.37 -5.90
N LEU A 16 11.06 2.66 -5.73
CA LEU A 16 11.05 1.25 -5.37
C LEU A 16 10.38 1.02 -4.01
N ILE A 17 10.77 1.79 -3.00
CA ILE A 17 10.16 1.73 -1.66
C ILE A 17 8.66 1.98 -1.74
N ALA A 18 8.22 2.97 -2.52
CA ALA A 18 6.81 3.26 -2.68
C ALA A 18 6.02 2.07 -3.22
N TRP A 19 6.52 1.42 -4.27
CA TRP A 19 5.90 0.20 -4.81
C TRP A 19 5.93 -0.97 -3.84
N THR A 20 7.03 -1.17 -3.11
CA THR A 20 7.11 -2.20 -2.07
C THR A 20 6.03 -2.01 -1.00
N VAL A 21 5.83 -0.78 -0.53
CA VAL A 21 4.82 -0.47 0.50
C VAL A 21 3.40 -0.71 -0.03
N ILE A 22 3.12 -0.31 -1.27
CA ILE A 22 1.82 -0.58 -1.92
C ILE A 22 1.56 -2.09 -1.97
N LEU A 23 2.53 -2.85 -2.47
CA LEU A 23 2.39 -4.28 -2.72
C LEU A 23 2.24 -5.05 -1.40
N LEU A 24 3.03 -4.69 -0.39
CA LEU A 24 2.96 -5.28 0.95
C LEU A 24 1.61 -4.98 1.63
N GLY A 25 1.15 -3.73 1.59
CA GLY A 25 -0.12 -3.35 2.20
C GLY A 25 -1.34 -3.92 1.46
N PHE A 26 -1.26 -4.07 0.14
CA PHE A 26 -2.29 -4.76 -0.65
C PHE A 26 -2.39 -6.25 -0.27
N ILE A 27 -1.26 -6.95 -0.21
CA ILE A 27 -1.22 -8.35 0.23
C ILE A 27 -1.71 -8.48 1.68
N ALA A 28 -1.26 -7.62 2.58
CA ALA A 28 -1.67 -7.64 3.98
C ALA A 28 -3.18 -7.43 4.14
N GLY A 29 -3.77 -6.50 3.37
CA GLY A 29 -5.21 -6.26 3.38
C GLY A 29 -6.03 -7.45 2.86
N ILE A 30 -5.59 -8.09 1.77
CA ILE A 30 -6.24 -9.31 1.28
C ILE A 30 -6.10 -10.45 2.29
N ALA A 31 -4.90 -10.68 2.81
CA ALA A 31 -4.66 -11.73 3.80
C ALA A 31 -5.52 -11.50 5.06
N PHE A 32 -5.66 -10.26 5.52
CA PHE A 32 -6.53 -9.91 6.64
C PHE A 32 -7.99 -10.27 6.36
N ILE A 33 -8.50 -9.96 5.18
CA ILE A 33 -9.88 -10.32 4.78
C ILE A 33 -10.06 -11.83 4.76
N LEU A 34 -9.10 -12.59 4.19
CA LEU A 34 -9.23 -14.05 4.09
C LEU A 34 -9.13 -14.74 5.45
N LEU A 35 -8.24 -14.27 6.34
CA LEU A 35 -8.00 -14.91 7.64
C LEU A 35 -9.08 -14.59 8.66
N PHE A 36 -9.66 -13.39 8.62
CA PHE A 36 -10.60 -12.92 9.64
C PHE A 36 -12.00 -12.65 9.10
N GLY A 37 -12.20 -12.67 7.77
CA GLY A 37 -13.47 -12.27 7.16
C GLY A 37 -14.63 -13.20 7.44
N GLN A 38 -14.35 -14.49 7.73
CA GLN A 38 -15.38 -15.43 8.15
C GLN A 38 -15.59 -15.35 9.66
N VAL A 39 -16.83 -15.13 10.06
CA VAL A 39 -17.24 -15.07 11.46
C VAL A 39 -18.34 -16.08 11.69
N GLU A 40 -18.30 -16.74 12.84
CA GLU A 40 -19.35 -17.68 13.27
C GLU A 40 -20.62 -16.90 13.61
N ALA A 41 -21.69 -17.16 12.86
CA ALA A 41 -23.03 -16.67 13.10
C ALA A 41 -23.94 -17.85 13.45
N ARG A 42 -24.93 -17.60 14.30
CA ARG A 42 -25.92 -18.61 14.67
C ARG A 42 -27.17 -18.40 13.79
N ASN A 43 -27.53 -19.41 13.02
CA ASN A 43 -28.73 -19.36 12.18
C ASN A 43 -30.00 -19.51 13.04
N GLU A 44 -31.18 -19.23 12.48
CA GLU A 44 -32.49 -19.34 13.13
C GLU A 44 -32.74 -20.75 13.72
N ASP A 45 -32.14 -21.77 13.12
CA ASP A 45 -32.20 -23.18 13.55
C ASP A 45 -31.14 -23.55 14.63
N LEU A 46 -30.50 -22.57 15.28
CA LEU A 46 -29.42 -22.73 16.27
C LEU A 46 -28.12 -23.36 15.73
N ASP A 47 -28.04 -23.62 14.43
CA ASP A 47 -26.85 -24.17 13.77
C ASP A 47 -25.75 -23.10 13.58
N ILE A 48 -24.49 -23.54 13.57
CA ILE A 48 -23.32 -22.66 13.43
C ILE A 48 -23.00 -22.53 11.93
N VAL A 49 -23.12 -21.32 11.40
CA VAL A 49 -22.83 -21.01 10.00
C VAL A 49 -21.68 -19.99 9.93
N TYR A 50 -20.77 -20.18 8.98
CA TYR A 50 -19.70 -19.22 8.71
C TYR A 50 -20.16 -18.18 7.70
N GLU A 51 -20.29 -16.94 8.15
CA GLU A 51 -20.72 -15.82 7.31
C GLU A 51 -19.60 -14.79 7.13
N TRP A 52 -19.62 -14.11 5.98
CA TRP A 52 -18.68 -13.04 5.69
C TRP A 52 -19.07 -11.76 6.43
N SER A 53 -18.23 -11.33 7.36
CA SER A 53 -18.46 -10.10 8.13
C SER A 53 -18.13 -8.87 7.30
N GLY A 54 -19.17 -8.13 6.89
CA GLY A 54 -19.01 -6.87 6.16
C GLY A 54 -18.14 -5.84 6.90
N LYS A 55 -18.12 -5.85 8.23
CA LYS A 55 -17.24 -4.97 9.04
C LYS A 55 -15.77 -5.31 8.83
N ILE A 56 -15.42 -6.59 8.82
CA ILE A 56 -14.03 -7.04 8.67
C ILE A 56 -13.56 -6.80 7.23
N ILE A 57 -14.43 -7.06 6.25
CA ILE A 57 -14.15 -6.73 4.85
C ILE A 57 -13.88 -5.23 4.70
N ALA A 58 -14.71 -4.36 5.31
CA ALA A 58 -14.52 -2.92 5.26
C ALA A 58 -13.18 -2.47 5.88
N ILE A 59 -12.77 -3.08 7.00
CA ILE A 59 -11.46 -2.82 7.62
C ILE A 59 -10.32 -3.27 6.69
N GLY A 60 -10.44 -4.45 6.07
CA GLY A 60 -9.45 -4.93 5.11
C GLY A 60 -9.31 -4.01 3.89
N ILE A 61 -10.43 -3.51 3.35
CA ILE A 61 -10.43 -2.50 2.29
C ILE A 61 -9.77 -1.20 2.77
N ALA A 62 -10.03 -0.77 4.00
CA ALA A 62 -9.40 0.42 4.57
C ALA A 62 -7.87 0.26 4.71
N ILE A 63 -7.38 -0.93 5.06
CA ILE A 63 -5.94 -1.24 5.08
C ILE A 63 -5.35 -1.07 3.68
N ILE A 64 -5.99 -1.66 2.66
CA ILE A 64 -5.55 -1.55 1.26
C ILE A 64 -5.55 -0.09 0.81
N ALA A 65 -6.61 0.66 1.09
CA ALA A 65 -6.73 2.06 0.72
C ALA A 65 -5.64 2.93 1.36
N ASN A 66 -5.32 2.69 2.64
CA ASN A 66 -4.25 3.41 3.33
C ASN A 66 -2.87 3.09 2.73
N ALA A 67 -2.60 1.83 2.40
CA ALA A 67 -1.36 1.44 1.75
C ALA A 67 -1.18 2.10 0.38
N LEU A 68 -2.27 2.13 -0.41
CA LEU A 68 -2.29 2.81 -1.70
C LEU A 68 -2.08 4.32 -1.55
N LEU A 69 -2.76 4.96 -0.59
CA LEU A 69 -2.65 6.40 -0.35
C LEU A 69 -1.23 6.78 0.09
N PHE A 70 -0.67 6.05 1.07
CA PHE A 70 0.67 6.29 1.57
C PHE A 70 1.73 6.02 0.48
N GLY A 71 1.62 4.91 -0.24
CA GLY A 71 2.49 4.60 -1.36
C GLY A 71 2.42 5.63 -2.49
N TYR A 72 1.22 6.14 -2.81
CA TYR A 72 1.05 7.22 -3.77
C TYR A 72 1.76 8.50 -3.35
N LEU A 73 1.72 8.86 -2.06
CA LEU A 73 2.46 10.02 -1.54
C LEU A 73 3.97 9.86 -1.74
N LEU A 74 4.51 8.66 -1.49
CA LEU A 74 5.92 8.35 -1.73
C LEU A 74 6.27 8.45 -3.22
N LEU A 75 5.42 7.94 -4.12
CA LEU A 75 5.60 8.10 -5.57
C LEU A 75 5.62 9.58 -5.97
N LYS A 76 4.76 10.40 -5.36
CA LYS A 76 4.71 11.84 -5.64
C LYS A 76 5.99 12.55 -5.18
N ILE A 77 6.53 12.18 -4.02
CA ILE A 77 7.82 12.69 -3.51
C ILE A 77 8.96 12.27 -4.46
N SER A 78 9.02 11.00 -4.85
CA SER A 78 10.01 10.49 -5.80
C SER A 78 9.96 11.24 -7.15
N SER A 79 8.76 11.53 -7.65
CA SER A 79 8.56 12.32 -8.86
C SER A 79 9.11 13.75 -8.73
N LEU A 80 8.92 14.38 -7.56
CA LEU A 80 9.42 15.72 -7.26
C LEU A 80 10.96 15.74 -7.18
N LEU A 81 11.58 14.74 -6.56
CA LEU A 81 13.04 14.58 -6.52
C LEU A 81 13.60 14.45 -7.95
N LYS A 82 13.00 13.56 -8.75
CA LYS A 82 13.39 13.35 -10.15
C LYS A 82 13.20 14.60 -11.02
N TYR A 83 12.23 15.45 -10.68
CA TYR A 83 12.06 16.75 -11.35
C TYR A 83 13.20 17.71 -11.01
N HIS A 84 13.58 17.81 -9.73
CA HIS A 84 14.70 18.66 -9.29
C HIS A 84 16.03 18.19 -9.87
N GLU A 85 16.30 16.87 -9.87
CA GLU A 85 17.46 16.26 -10.52
C GLU A 85 17.62 16.71 -11.97
N ARG A 86 16.56 16.55 -12.78
CA ARG A 86 16.58 16.93 -14.20
C ARG A 86 16.70 18.43 -14.42
N LYS A 87 16.28 19.25 -13.46
CA LYS A 87 16.44 20.70 -13.53
C LYS A 87 17.90 21.09 -13.30
N ILE A 88 18.55 20.49 -12.30
CA ILE A 88 19.97 20.71 -12.00
C ILE A 88 20.84 20.25 -13.18
N GLU A 89 20.48 19.16 -13.87
CA GLU A 89 21.24 18.64 -15.03
C GLU A 89 21.33 19.64 -16.20
N ARG A 90 20.30 20.47 -16.36
CA ARG A 90 20.16 21.41 -17.47
C ARG A 90 20.74 22.80 -17.20
N THR A 91 21.23 23.05 -15.99
CA THR A 91 21.76 24.36 -15.56
C THR A 91 23.28 24.30 -15.51
#